data_AF-A0A925C5E1-F1
#
_entry.id   AF-A0A925C5E1-F1
#
_cell.length_a   1.000
_cell.length_b   1.000
_cell.length_c   1.000
_cell.angle_alpha   90.00
_cell.angle_beta   90.00
_cell.angle_gamma   90.00
#
_symmetry.space_group_name_H-M   'P 1'
#
loop_
_entity.id
_entity.type
_entity.pdbx_description
1 polymer ?
#
loop_
_entity_poly.entity_id
_entity_poly.type
_entity_poly.pdbx_seq_one_letter_code
_entity_poly.pdbx_strand_id
1 'polypeptide(L)' 'GFGSDMMRLALERCFADAAVTAVLVDPLAANERAHRFYERFGFRRIERRFFGADDCFVYRLARADWALV' A
#
# COMPACT_ATOMS: atom_id res chain seq x y z
N GLY A 1 -4.05 -15.36 6.16
CA GLY A 1 -5.45 -15.00 6.44
C GLY A 1 -5.96 -14.19 5.27
N PHE A 2 -7.28 -14.19 5.02
CA PHE A 2 -7.85 -13.70 3.74
C PHE A 2 -7.40 -12.30 3.30
N GLY A 3 -7.14 -11.38 4.25
CA GLY A 3 -6.59 -10.05 3.93
C GLY A 3 -5.28 -10.10 3.12
N SER A 4 -4.39 -11.02 3.46
CA SER A 4 -3.13 -11.18 2.75
C SER A 4 -3.32 -11.68 1.32
N ASP A 5 -4.27 -12.60 1.12
CA ASP A 5 -4.53 -13.18 -0.20
C ASP A 5 -5.22 -12.16 -1.11
N MET A 6 -6.18 -11.39 -0.56
CA MET A 6 -6.79 -10.27 -1.26
C MET A 6 -5.77 -9.19 -1.66
N MET A 7 -4.81 -8.87 -0.79
CA MET A 7 -3.79 -7.87 -1.10
C MET A 7 -2.86 -8.34 -2.23
N ARG A 8 -2.44 -9.63 -2.23
CA ARG A 8 -1.62 -10.17 -3.34
C ARG A 8 -2.36 -10.10 -4.67
N LEU A 9 -3.61 -10.54 -4.71
CA LEU A 9 -4.45 -10.48 -5.92
C LEU A 9 -4.63 -9.02 -6.41
N ALA A 10 -4.80 -8.07 -5.48
CA ALA A 10 -4.90 -6.65 -5.83
C ALA A 10 -3.58 -6.11 -6.43
N LEU A 11 -2.43 -6.43 -5.82
CA LEU A 11 -1.12 -6.01 -6.32
C LEU A 11 -0.79 -6.64 -7.68
N GLU A 12 -1.04 -7.94 -7.85
CA GLU A 12 -0.91 -8.64 -9.13
C GLU A 12 -1.74 -7.95 -10.22
N ARG A 13 -2.99 -7.62 -9.92
CA ARG A 13 -3.87 -6.89 -10.86
C ARG A 13 -3.34 -5.50 -11.17
N CYS A 14 -2.91 -4.74 -10.16
CA CYS A 14 -2.37 -3.39 -10.36
C CYS A 14 -1.11 -3.41 -11.22
N PHE A 15 -0.21 -4.34 -11.00
CA PHE A 15 1.06 -4.41 -11.72
C PHE A 15 0.99 -5.21 -13.03
N ALA A 16 -0.14 -5.84 -13.36
CA ALA A 16 -0.36 -6.48 -14.66
C ALA A 16 -0.19 -5.52 -15.85
N ASP A 17 -0.58 -4.26 -15.69
CA ASP A 17 -0.27 -3.20 -16.66
C ASP A 17 1.14 -2.66 -16.40
N ALA A 18 2.06 -2.86 -17.35
CA ALA A 18 3.45 -2.41 -17.25
C ALA A 18 3.62 -0.89 -17.05
N ALA A 19 2.62 -0.08 -17.42
CA ALA A 19 2.66 1.37 -17.20
C ALA A 19 2.51 1.76 -15.72
N VAL A 20 1.94 0.88 -14.88
CA VAL A 20 1.80 1.14 -13.44
C VAL A 20 3.16 1.07 -12.75
N THR A 21 3.68 2.19 -12.28
CA THR A 21 5.01 2.24 -11.64
C THR A 21 4.96 2.05 -10.13
N ALA A 22 3.81 2.28 -9.50
CA ALA A 22 3.61 2.13 -8.06
C ALA A 22 2.12 2.02 -7.68
N VAL A 23 1.86 1.48 -6.49
CA VAL A 23 0.56 1.45 -5.83
C VAL A 23 0.62 2.33 -4.57
N LEU A 24 -0.43 3.12 -4.33
CA LEU A 24 -0.61 3.95 -3.14
C LEU A 24 -1.79 3.45 -2.31
N VAL A 25 -1.66 3.54 -0.98
CA VAL A 25 -2.74 3.31 -0.02
C VAL A 25 -2.67 4.34 1.10
N ASP A 26 -3.81 4.72 1.65
CA ASP A 26 -3.97 5.85 2.58
C ASP A 26 -4.67 5.47 3.90
N PRO A 27 -4.15 4.51 4.68
CA PRO A 27 -4.74 4.20 5.98
C PRO A 27 -4.73 5.42 6.90
N LEU A 28 -5.83 5.59 7.67
CA LEU A 28 -5.90 6.53 8.79
C LEU A 28 -4.62 6.44 9.65
N ALA A 29 -4.08 7.58 10.04
CA ALA A 29 -2.88 7.72 10.87
C ALA A 29 -3.03 7.08 12.25
N ALA A 30 -4.27 6.86 12.70
CA ALA A 30 -4.57 6.12 13.93
C ALA A 30 -4.64 4.58 13.74
N ASN A 31 -4.70 4.08 12.50
CA ASN A 31 -4.88 2.65 12.23
C ASN A 31 -3.54 1.89 12.13
N GLU A 32 -2.89 1.70 13.27
CA GLU A 32 -1.59 1.02 13.34
C GLU A 32 -1.61 -0.42 12.81
N ARG A 33 -2.75 -1.11 12.90
CA ARG A 33 -2.88 -2.48 12.37
C ARG A 33 -2.77 -2.47 10.84
N ALA A 34 -3.37 -1.49 10.18
CA ALA A 34 -3.25 -1.32 8.74
C ALA A 34 -1.81 -0.96 8.34
N HIS A 35 -1.15 -0.08 9.09
CA HIS A 35 0.27 0.28 8.85
C HIS A 35 1.16 -0.96 8.84
N ARG A 36 1.13 -1.76 9.92
CA ARG A 36 1.89 -3.01 10.02
C ARG A 36 1.51 -4.03 8.95
N PHE A 37 0.26 -4.01 8.49
CA PHE A 37 -0.19 -4.89 7.42
C PHE A 37 0.44 -4.51 6.07
N TYR A 38 0.39 -3.23 5.69
CA TYR A 38 0.98 -2.76 4.42
C TYR A 38 2.51 -2.86 4.42
N GLU A 39 3.17 -2.56 5.54
CA GLU A 39 4.63 -2.68 5.68
C GLU A 39 5.12 -4.11 5.42
N ARG A 40 4.35 -5.14 5.81
CA ARG A 40 4.65 -6.54 5.50
C ARG A 40 4.59 -6.88 4.01
N PHE A 41 3.88 -6.09 3.21
CA PHE A 41 3.82 -6.20 1.75
C PHE A 41 4.86 -5.31 1.05
N GLY A 42 5.79 -4.71 1.79
CA GLY A 42 6.86 -3.88 1.24
C GLY A 42 6.46 -2.43 0.99
N PHE A 43 5.23 -2.02 1.33
CA PHE A 43 4.85 -0.61 1.26
C PHE A 43 5.69 0.22 2.24
N ARG A 44 6.05 1.43 1.82
CA ARG A 44 6.78 2.40 2.65
C ARG A 44 5.94 3.66 2.83
N ARG A 45 5.85 4.15 4.05
CA ARG A 45 5.22 5.45 4.33
C ARG A 45 6.04 6.57 3.69
N ILE A 46 5.40 7.42 2.90
CA ILE A 46 6.06 8.55 2.22
C ILE A 46 5.61 9.91 2.74
N GLU A 47 4.39 10.03 3.26
CA GLU A 47 3.87 11.29 3.83
C GLU A 47 2.75 11.04 4.85
N ARG A 48 2.44 12.09 5.62
CA ARG A 48 1.19 12.24 6.37
C ARG A 48 0.41 13.37 5.71
N ARG A 49 -0.87 13.16 5.43
CA ARG A 49 -1.69 14.10 4.66
C ARG A 49 -3.14 14.03 5.10
N PHE A 50 -3.80 15.18 5.19
CA PHE A 50 -5.24 15.22 5.35
C PHE A 50 -5.95 15.03 4.01
N PHE A 51 -6.90 14.10 3.96
CA PHE A 51 -7.85 13.93 2.86
C PHE A 51 -9.23 14.37 3.36
N GLY A 52 -9.54 15.66 3.20
CA GLY A 52 -10.70 16.26 3.86
C GLY A 52 -10.50 16.31 5.37
N ALA A 53 -11.36 15.61 6.12
CA ALA A 53 -11.26 15.51 7.58
C ALA A 53 -10.40 14.32 8.06
N ASP A 54 -10.01 13.43 7.15
CA ASP A 54 -9.29 12.21 7.48
C ASP A 54 -7.78 12.46 7.53
N ASP A 55 -7.17 12.14 8.66
CA ASP A 55 -5.72 12.22 8.85
C ASP A 55 -5.05 10.94 8.33
N CYS A 56 -4.60 11.01 7.08
CA CYS A 56 -3.91 10.02 6.26
C CYS A 56 -2.42 9.77 6.64
N PHE A 57 -1.95 8.52 6.67
CA PHE A 57 -0.60 8.23 6.16
C PHE A 57 -0.70 7.71 4.74
N VAL A 58 0.16 8.21 3.84
CA VAL A 58 0.27 7.67 2.48
C VAL A 58 1.43 6.70 2.43
N TYR A 59 1.12 5.47 2.01
CA TYR A 59 2.06 4.38 1.80
C TYR A 59 2.20 4.10 0.32
N ARG A 60 3.44 3.84 -0.13
CA ARG A 60 3.78 3.54 -1.52
C ARG A 60 4.53 2.23 -1.64
N LEU A 61 4.12 1.39 -2.59
CA LEU A 61 4.88 0.23 -3.06
C LEU A 61 5.28 0.49 -4.52
N ALA A 62 6.58 0.57 -4.81
CA ALA A 62 7.05 0.69 -6.18
C ALA A 62 7.06 -0.69 -6.86
N ARG A 63 6.86 -0.72 -8.19
CA ARG A 63 7.01 -1.95 -8.99
C ARG A 63 8.36 -2.64 -8.76
N ALA A 64 9.43 -1.85 -8.68
CA ALA A 64 10.78 -2.37 -8.46
C ALA A 64 10.94 -3.07 -7.10
N ASP A 65 10.22 -2.58 -6.07
CA ASP A 65 10.22 -3.21 -4.75
C ASP A 65 9.31 -4.45 -4.71
N TRP A 66 8.22 -4.47 -5.51
CA TRP A 66 7.31 -5.61 -5.60
C TRP A 66 7.94 -6.84 -6.28
N ALA A 67 8.75 -6.64 -7.32
CA ALA A 67 9.39 -7.74 -8.06
C ALA A 67 10.42 -8.54 -7.23
N LEU A 68 10.77 -8.07 -6.03
CA LEU A 68 11.70 -8.72 -5.10
C LEU A 68 10.98 -9.54 -4.00
N VAL A 69 9.63 -9.51 -3.97
CA VAL A 69 8.78 -10.13 -2.94
C VAL A 69 8.17 -11.44 -3.45
#